data_AF-A0A9E8IIK4-F1
#
_entry.id   AF-A0A9E8IIK4-F1
#
_cell.length_a   1.000
_cell.length_b   1.000
_cell.length_c   1.000
_cell.angle_alpha   90.00
_cell.angle_beta   90.00
_cell.angle_gamma   90.00
#
_symmetry.space_group_name_H-M   'P 1'
#
loop_
_entity.id
_entity.type
_entity.pdbx_description
1 polymer ?
#
loop_
_entity_poly.entity_id
_entity_poly.type
_entity_poly.pdbx_seq_one_letter_code
_entity_poly.pdbx_strand_id
1 'polypeptide(L)'
;MHTLRVSSKKRSLAALTFLLTALGGTGTAAATGMQGHIYMAQCAAEQVSDPRLRALFDAHRNDLSNGAFFPDSGYTADDHDQGEIAHWEQYVQGYVEVIRASSDKPLDSAGSAAHVAFLMGLAAHGITDSTFDSLLYERADQVDPGDMDSFDMAMDIFLVHDHPRYYIPEIAVDTQTQSAIFSQKIGHPVPPENIEKAMSTAWSGISVVAKFLYLGADEWGVKFPWARKSLRDPRTPGGYPFGARVTAGYYREILRRLDGNPSADTVVIGAYPDDAYPLATLDNTRPDGKIVLFFGEGMDRATIDDAVVTVRDAAGEVVPTTVGVYRGDQWANVLRVTAQAPWKPSTKYTAVLHKSIKTLSGTSPTEDLVFPFTTCTPEAPGGDCAVPSDPPPPSACPELDAAYAVRPEDQPPEEEEPPPPSVLPAVEEASGCTASSGHGKTSAWSLLALAGACSALFAWRRRRG
;
A
#
# COMPACT_ATOMS: atom_id res chain seq x y z
N MET A 1 42.70 11.27 35.48
CA MET A 1 41.53 11.89 34.79
C MET A 1 41.24 11.06 33.54
N HIS A 2 40.29 10.13 33.63
CA HIS A 2 39.85 9.35 32.47
C HIS A 2 38.84 10.17 31.67
N THR A 3 39.22 10.61 30.48
CA THR A 3 38.32 11.23 29.51
C THR A 3 37.47 10.14 28.86
N LEU A 4 36.19 10.12 29.22
CA LEU A 4 35.15 9.32 28.56
C LEU A 4 35.09 9.67 27.06
N ARG A 5 35.58 8.77 26.20
CA ARG A 5 35.32 8.81 24.77
C ARG A 5 33.85 8.46 24.53
N VAL A 6 33.02 9.48 24.38
CA VAL A 6 31.66 9.31 23.87
C VAL A 6 31.74 8.98 22.37
N SER A 7 31.31 7.77 22.02
CA SER A 7 31.29 7.27 20.64
C SER A 7 30.49 8.19 19.70
N SER A 8 31.11 8.53 18.58
CA SER A 8 30.55 9.36 17.50
C SER A 8 29.26 8.80 16.89
N LYS A 9 28.92 7.52 17.09
CA LYS A 9 27.68 6.91 16.61
C LYS A 9 26.44 7.44 17.33
N LYS A 10 26.57 7.82 18.62
CA LYS A 10 25.43 8.29 19.43
C LYS A 10 24.91 9.69 19.05
N ARG A 11 25.69 10.46 18.27
CA ARG A 11 25.34 11.86 17.91
C ARG A 11 24.52 11.97 16.63
N SER A 12 24.69 11.03 15.68
CA SER A 12 23.86 10.97 14.47
C SER A 12 22.43 10.52 14.79
N LEU A 13 22.28 9.59 15.75
CA LEU A 13 20.99 9.12 16.24
C LEU A 13 20.18 10.27 16.86
N ALA A 14 20.81 11.08 17.72
CA ALA A 14 20.14 12.19 18.39
C ALA A 14 19.61 13.28 17.44
N ALA A 15 20.28 13.51 16.31
CA ALA A 15 19.83 14.47 15.30
C ALA A 15 18.63 13.95 14.48
N LEU A 16 18.60 12.65 14.17
CA LEU A 16 17.46 11.99 13.52
C LEU A 16 16.25 11.94 14.46
N THR A 17 16.45 11.58 15.73
CA THR A 17 15.39 11.56 16.75
C THR A 17 14.77 12.95 16.97
N PHE A 18 15.55 14.04 16.91
CA PHE A 18 15.06 15.42 17.05
C PHE A 18 14.27 15.90 15.82
N LEU A 19 14.61 15.44 14.61
CA LEU A 19 13.85 15.71 13.41
C LEU A 19 12.49 14.98 13.42
N LEU A 20 12.48 13.76 13.96
CA LEU A 20 11.30 12.89 14.04
C LEU A 20 10.31 13.30 15.13
N THR A 21 10.79 13.81 16.27
CA THR A 21 9.89 14.34 17.34
C THR A 21 9.20 15.64 16.93
N ALA A 22 9.76 16.40 15.98
CA ALA A 22 9.14 17.61 15.47
C ALA A 22 8.01 17.35 14.45
N LEU A 23 7.86 16.11 13.96
CA LEU A 23 6.85 15.70 12.98
C LEU A 23 5.56 15.16 13.60
N GLY A 24 5.37 15.28 14.92
CA GLY A 24 4.08 15.03 15.56
C GLY A 24 3.74 13.54 15.69
N GLY A 25 4.23 12.90 16.75
CA GLY A 25 3.74 11.58 17.13
C GLY A 25 2.46 11.71 17.94
N THR A 26 1.32 11.33 17.35
CA THR A 26 0.12 10.93 18.10
C THR A 26 -0.67 9.87 17.33
N GLY A 27 -0.82 8.69 17.93
CA GLY A 27 -1.82 7.68 17.56
C GLY A 27 -1.24 6.41 16.91
N THR A 28 -1.66 5.26 17.43
CA THR A 28 -1.39 3.91 16.91
C THR A 28 -2.26 3.66 15.67
N ALA A 29 -1.79 4.11 14.51
CA ALA A 29 -2.16 3.47 13.25
C ALA A 29 -1.04 2.48 12.94
N ALA A 30 -1.39 1.22 12.78
CA ALA A 30 -0.53 0.16 12.30
C ALA A 30 -0.77 0.04 10.80
N ALA A 31 0.22 0.37 9.97
CA ALA A 31 0.11 0.45 8.51
C ALA A 31 1.41 0.02 7.79
N THR A 32 1.34 -0.21 6.48
CA THR A 32 2.59 -0.26 5.70
C THR A 32 3.15 1.17 5.56
N GLY A 33 4.47 1.33 5.44
CA GLY A 33 5.02 2.65 5.14
C GLY A 33 4.60 3.16 3.75
N MET A 34 4.51 4.48 3.58
CA MET A 34 4.11 5.16 2.34
C MET A 34 4.85 4.64 1.09
N GLN A 35 6.16 4.34 1.19
CA GLN A 35 6.91 3.80 0.04
C GLN A 35 6.49 2.37 -0.30
N GLY A 36 6.16 1.55 0.70
CA GLY A 36 5.60 0.21 0.52
C GLY A 36 4.30 0.23 -0.29
N HIS A 37 3.38 1.15 0.02
CA HIS A 37 2.14 1.33 -0.73
C HIS A 37 2.37 1.69 -2.19
N ILE A 38 3.23 2.69 -2.44
CA ILE A 38 3.59 3.09 -3.80
C ILE A 38 4.23 1.92 -4.56
N TYR A 39 5.15 1.19 -3.93
CA TYR A 39 5.81 0.04 -4.53
C TYR A 39 4.80 -1.05 -4.90
N MET A 40 3.91 -1.45 -3.98
CA MET A 40 2.91 -2.48 -4.25
C MET A 40 1.91 -2.05 -5.33
N ALA A 41 1.50 -0.77 -5.36
CA ALA A 41 0.64 -0.24 -6.41
C ALA A 41 1.31 -0.31 -7.80
N GLN A 42 2.57 0.12 -7.91
CA GLN A 42 3.31 0.03 -9.16
C GLN A 42 3.62 -1.42 -9.56
N CYS A 43 3.92 -2.29 -8.58
CA CYS A 43 4.17 -3.71 -8.82
C CYS A 43 2.89 -4.42 -9.32
N ALA A 44 1.73 -4.03 -8.80
CA ALA A 44 0.44 -4.52 -9.27
C ALA A 44 0.15 -4.06 -10.71
N ALA A 45 0.52 -2.82 -11.06
CA ALA A 45 0.37 -2.29 -12.41
C ALA A 45 1.20 -3.05 -13.47
N GLU A 46 2.31 -3.68 -13.08
CA GLU A 46 3.07 -4.59 -13.95
C GLU A 46 2.40 -5.95 -14.16
N GLN A 47 1.57 -6.37 -13.21
CA GLN A 47 0.92 -7.69 -13.24
C GLN A 47 -0.41 -7.70 -14.01
N VAL A 48 -0.97 -6.54 -14.36
CA VAL A 48 -2.26 -6.50 -15.08
C VAL A 48 -2.12 -7.01 -16.51
N SER A 49 -3.11 -7.80 -16.94
CA SER A 49 -3.21 -8.33 -18.30
C SER A 49 -4.23 -7.62 -19.18
N ASP A 50 -5.12 -6.81 -18.60
CA ASP A 50 -6.07 -5.98 -19.37
C ASP A 50 -5.28 -4.85 -20.06
N PRO A 51 -5.32 -4.76 -21.41
CA PRO A 51 -4.55 -3.77 -22.14
C PRO A 51 -4.98 -2.32 -21.83
N ARG A 52 -6.23 -2.10 -21.39
CA ARG A 52 -6.70 -0.77 -20.97
C ARG A 52 -6.04 -0.34 -19.66
N LEU A 53 -5.87 -1.26 -18.72
CA LEU A 53 -5.15 -0.99 -17.46
C LEU A 53 -3.67 -0.76 -17.73
N ARG A 54 -3.05 -1.56 -18.61
CA ARG A 54 -1.64 -1.35 -18.98
C ARG A 54 -1.42 0.03 -19.58
N ALA A 55 -2.23 0.41 -20.56
CA ALA A 55 -2.16 1.73 -21.20
C ALA A 55 -2.41 2.88 -20.19
N LEU A 56 -3.36 2.70 -19.26
CA LEU A 56 -3.61 3.67 -18.19
C LEU A 56 -2.36 3.88 -17.33
N PHE A 57 -1.75 2.81 -16.82
CA PHE A 57 -0.61 2.91 -15.91
C PHE A 57 0.68 3.36 -16.61
N ASP A 58 0.86 3.04 -17.89
CA ASP A 58 1.95 3.58 -18.71
C ASP A 58 1.85 5.11 -18.82
N ALA A 59 0.65 5.65 -19.04
CA ALA A 59 0.43 7.08 -19.22
C ALA A 59 0.34 7.86 -17.89
N HIS A 60 -0.11 7.23 -16.81
CA HIS A 60 -0.51 7.89 -15.56
C HIS A 60 0.17 7.31 -14.31
N ARG A 61 1.44 6.89 -14.45
CA ARG A 61 2.22 6.34 -13.33
C ARG A 61 2.32 7.28 -12.13
N ASN A 62 2.49 8.58 -12.37
CA ASN A 62 2.57 9.57 -11.29
C ASN A 62 1.23 9.72 -10.55
N ASP A 63 0.10 9.71 -11.27
CA ASP A 63 -1.23 9.78 -10.67
C ASP A 63 -1.51 8.53 -9.81
N LEU A 64 -1.15 7.34 -10.30
CA LEU A 64 -1.21 6.09 -9.53
C LEU A 64 -0.44 6.20 -8.21
N SER A 65 0.78 6.72 -8.25
CA SER A 65 1.59 6.87 -7.04
C SER A 65 1.08 7.95 -6.10
N ASN A 66 0.51 9.05 -6.60
CA ASN A 66 -0.15 10.03 -5.75
C ASN A 66 -1.39 9.44 -5.06
N GLY A 67 -2.17 8.64 -5.78
CA GLY A 67 -3.29 7.92 -5.18
C GLY A 67 -2.83 7.01 -4.04
N ALA A 68 -1.77 6.22 -4.26
CA ALA A 68 -1.22 5.31 -3.25
C ALA A 68 -0.54 6.03 -2.08
N PHE A 69 -0.24 7.31 -2.22
CA PHE A 69 0.32 8.17 -1.18
C PHE A 69 -0.75 8.96 -0.41
N PHE A 70 -1.92 9.16 -1.02
CA PHE A 70 -2.92 10.13 -0.58
C PHE A 70 -3.50 9.85 0.82
N PRO A 71 -3.94 8.62 1.18
CA PRO A 71 -4.54 8.38 2.50
C PRO A 71 -3.58 8.74 3.64
N ASP A 72 -2.35 8.21 3.58
CA ASP A 72 -1.29 8.50 4.55
C ASP A 72 -0.95 10.00 4.68
N SER A 73 -1.07 10.75 3.58
CA SER A 73 -0.83 12.19 3.64
C SER A 73 -1.79 12.91 4.61
N GLY A 74 -3.01 12.39 4.74
CA GLY A 74 -4.05 12.93 5.60
C GLY A 74 -3.73 12.84 7.09
N TYR A 75 -2.83 11.94 7.52
CA TYR A 75 -2.36 11.92 8.91
C TYR A 75 -1.46 13.11 9.26
N THR A 76 -1.04 13.91 8.28
CA THR A 76 -0.35 15.18 8.53
C THR A 76 -1.29 16.39 8.60
N ALA A 77 -2.58 16.18 8.33
CA ALA A 77 -3.59 17.21 8.47
C ALA A 77 -3.88 17.51 9.95
N ASP A 78 -4.46 18.68 10.22
CA ASP A 78 -4.92 19.02 11.57
C ASP A 78 -6.11 18.13 11.99
N ASP A 79 -6.85 17.60 11.00
CA ASP A 79 -7.91 16.62 11.14
C ASP A 79 -7.41 15.24 10.65
N HIS A 80 -6.95 14.42 11.58
CA HIS A 80 -6.37 13.10 11.26
C HIS A 80 -7.38 12.13 10.64
N ASP A 81 -8.69 12.35 10.82
CA ASP A 81 -9.73 11.51 10.20
C ASP A 81 -9.68 11.61 8.67
N GLN A 82 -9.14 12.71 8.11
CA GLN A 82 -8.88 12.84 6.69
C GLN A 82 -8.03 11.67 6.16
N GLY A 83 -7.01 11.26 6.91
CA GLY A 83 -6.16 10.15 6.52
C GLY A 83 -6.93 8.84 6.59
N GLU A 84 -7.45 8.53 7.78
CA GLU A 84 -8.15 7.28 8.06
C GLU A 84 -9.31 7.01 7.08
N ILE A 85 -10.20 7.98 6.86
CA ILE A 85 -11.39 7.83 6.00
C ILE A 85 -11.02 7.40 4.57
N ALA A 86 -9.91 7.88 4.03
CA ALA A 86 -9.52 7.60 2.64
C ALA A 86 -8.99 6.18 2.43
N HIS A 87 -8.69 5.42 3.49
CA HIS A 87 -8.27 4.01 3.41
C HIS A 87 -9.43 3.08 3.04
N TRP A 88 -10.66 3.58 3.16
CA TRP A 88 -11.82 2.76 3.38
C TRP A 88 -12.74 2.67 2.15
N GLU A 89 -13.39 1.52 1.96
CA GLU A 89 -14.17 1.20 0.75
C GLU A 89 -15.31 2.18 0.46
N GLN A 90 -15.89 2.78 1.50
CA GLN A 90 -16.90 3.81 1.30
C GLN A 90 -16.35 5.01 0.52
N TYR A 91 -15.09 5.39 0.77
CA TYR A 91 -14.41 6.45 0.02
C TYR A 91 -14.11 6.04 -1.41
N VAL A 92 -13.55 4.83 -1.60
CA VAL A 92 -13.28 4.28 -2.94
C VAL A 92 -14.55 4.22 -3.77
N GLN A 93 -15.64 3.70 -3.21
CA GLN A 93 -16.94 3.60 -3.88
C GLN A 93 -17.53 4.98 -4.18
N GLY A 94 -17.43 5.93 -3.23
CA GLY A 94 -17.82 7.31 -3.46
C GLY A 94 -17.08 7.96 -4.63
N TYR A 95 -15.80 7.67 -4.80
CA TYR A 95 -15.00 8.16 -5.91
C TYR A 95 -15.37 7.48 -7.24
N VAL A 96 -15.58 6.16 -7.26
CA VAL A 96 -16.12 5.46 -8.44
C VAL A 96 -17.40 6.14 -8.93
N GLU A 97 -18.32 6.48 -8.02
CA GLU A 97 -19.57 7.17 -8.38
C GLU A 97 -19.35 8.56 -8.96
N VAL A 98 -18.39 9.33 -8.43
CA VAL A 98 -18.04 10.67 -8.94
C VAL A 98 -17.47 10.58 -10.36
N ILE A 99 -16.58 9.60 -10.63
CA ILE A 99 -16.01 9.39 -11.97
C ILE A 99 -17.11 8.99 -12.96
N ARG A 100 -17.96 8.02 -12.59
CA ARG A 100 -19.09 7.58 -13.45
C ARG A 100 -20.12 8.67 -13.72
N ALA A 101 -20.33 9.58 -12.76
CA ALA A 101 -21.23 10.71 -12.94
C ALA A 101 -20.66 11.80 -13.87
N SER A 102 -19.33 11.88 -14.02
CA SER A 102 -18.67 12.89 -14.85
C SER A 102 -18.26 12.40 -16.24
N SER A 103 -18.12 11.08 -16.45
CA SER A 103 -17.75 10.50 -17.75
C SER A 103 -18.30 9.09 -17.95
N ASP A 104 -18.96 8.87 -19.10
CA ASP A 104 -19.42 7.54 -19.55
C ASP A 104 -18.25 6.63 -19.96
N LYS A 105 -17.11 7.22 -20.33
CA LYS A 105 -15.90 6.51 -20.78
C LYS A 105 -14.67 7.10 -20.09
N PRO A 106 -14.44 6.75 -18.82
CA PRO A 106 -13.48 7.46 -18.00
C PRO A 106 -12.02 7.26 -18.42
N LEU A 107 -11.73 6.32 -19.33
CA LEU A 107 -10.39 6.09 -19.87
C LEU A 107 -10.13 6.83 -21.20
N ASP A 108 -11.15 7.41 -21.86
CA ASP A 108 -11.01 7.99 -23.21
C ASP A 108 -10.40 9.41 -23.20
N SER A 109 -10.39 10.10 -22.05
CA SER A 109 -9.81 11.44 -21.91
C SER A 109 -8.68 11.43 -20.89
N ALA A 110 -7.58 12.14 -21.18
CA ALA A 110 -6.42 12.18 -20.30
C ALA A 110 -6.76 12.67 -18.88
N GLY A 111 -7.64 13.67 -18.74
CA GLY A 111 -8.07 14.17 -17.44
C GLY A 111 -8.84 13.12 -16.62
N SER A 112 -9.81 12.45 -17.24
CA SER A 112 -10.56 11.38 -16.54
C SER A 112 -9.70 10.15 -16.28
N ALA A 113 -8.77 9.82 -17.18
CA ALA A 113 -7.83 8.71 -17.01
C ALA A 113 -6.91 8.96 -15.81
N ALA A 114 -6.41 10.19 -15.62
CA ALA A 114 -5.64 10.57 -14.43
C ALA A 114 -6.43 10.32 -13.13
N HIS A 115 -7.72 10.67 -13.08
CA HIS A 115 -8.58 10.34 -11.93
C HIS A 115 -8.73 8.84 -11.69
N VAL A 116 -8.86 8.04 -12.75
CA VAL A 116 -8.94 6.57 -12.61
C VAL A 116 -7.63 6.00 -12.09
N ALA A 117 -6.48 6.45 -12.60
CA ALA A 117 -5.18 6.04 -12.09
C ALA A 117 -4.99 6.43 -10.61
N PHE A 118 -5.34 7.67 -10.24
CA PHE A 118 -5.32 8.12 -8.86
C PHE A 118 -6.25 7.26 -7.97
N LEU A 119 -7.48 7.00 -8.40
CA LEU A 119 -8.41 6.11 -7.68
C LEU A 119 -7.82 4.72 -7.47
N MET A 120 -7.21 4.14 -8.49
CA MET A 120 -6.56 2.82 -8.38
C MET A 120 -5.38 2.87 -7.40
N GLY A 121 -4.62 3.95 -7.37
CA GLY A 121 -3.57 4.16 -6.37
C GLY A 121 -4.14 4.20 -4.95
N LEU A 122 -5.19 4.99 -4.75
CA LEU A 122 -5.86 5.14 -3.45
C LEU A 122 -6.44 3.81 -2.97
N ALA A 123 -7.11 3.07 -3.86
CA ALA A 123 -7.64 1.75 -3.53
C ALA A 123 -6.52 0.72 -3.27
N ALA A 124 -5.40 0.82 -3.99
CA ALA A 124 -4.22 0.00 -3.71
C ALA A 124 -3.72 0.22 -2.29
N HIS A 125 -3.65 1.47 -1.83
CA HIS A 125 -3.23 1.81 -0.47
C HIS A 125 -4.03 1.00 0.57
N GLY A 126 -5.35 1.19 0.62
CA GLY A 126 -6.21 0.55 1.62
C GLY A 126 -6.22 -0.99 1.54
N ILE A 127 -6.22 -1.58 0.34
CA ILE A 127 -6.15 -3.06 0.23
C ILE A 127 -4.77 -3.57 0.65
N THR A 128 -3.70 -2.82 0.39
CA THR A 128 -2.36 -3.27 0.76
C THR A 128 -2.16 -3.28 2.26
N ASP A 129 -2.67 -2.29 3.01
CA ASP A 129 -2.75 -2.38 4.48
C ASP A 129 -3.56 -3.59 4.91
N SER A 130 -4.72 -3.80 4.29
CA SER A 130 -5.58 -4.94 4.62
C SER A 130 -4.87 -6.28 4.40
N THR A 131 -4.08 -6.42 3.34
CA THR A 131 -3.27 -7.64 3.07
C THR A 131 -2.07 -7.77 3.98
N PHE A 132 -1.37 -6.66 4.24
CA PHE A 132 -0.16 -6.62 5.04
C PHE A 132 -0.49 -6.86 6.51
N ASP A 133 -1.47 -6.13 7.03
CA ASP A 133 -1.80 -6.13 8.45
C ASP A 133 -2.48 -7.43 8.87
N SER A 134 -3.34 -8.00 8.01
CA SER A 134 -4.08 -9.22 8.33
C SER A 134 -3.22 -10.49 8.36
N LEU A 135 -1.99 -10.43 7.84
CA LEU A 135 -1.10 -11.58 7.65
C LEU A 135 0.32 -11.29 8.16
N LEU A 136 1.06 -10.41 7.49
CA LEU A 136 2.48 -10.18 7.76
C LEU A 136 2.69 -9.39 9.06
N TYR A 137 1.97 -8.29 9.26
CA TYR A 137 2.11 -7.46 10.47
C TYR A 137 1.79 -8.25 11.74
N GLU A 138 0.60 -8.87 11.81
CA GLU A 138 0.20 -9.71 12.94
C GLU A 138 1.20 -10.85 13.18
N ARG A 139 1.83 -11.36 12.11
CA ARG A 139 2.86 -12.40 12.27
C ARG A 139 4.16 -11.82 12.80
N ALA A 140 4.59 -10.66 12.31
CA ALA A 140 5.78 -9.97 12.80
C ALA A 140 5.66 -9.64 14.29
N ASP A 141 4.50 -9.14 14.75
CA ASP A 141 4.20 -8.87 16.16
C ASP A 141 4.41 -10.10 17.06
N GLN A 142 4.18 -11.31 16.53
CA GLN A 142 4.36 -12.55 17.29
C GLN A 142 5.81 -13.05 17.37
N VAL A 143 6.65 -12.71 16.39
CA VAL A 143 7.98 -13.36 16.22
C VAL A 143 9.16 -12.43 16.28
N ASP A 144 8.97 -11.17 15.92
CA ASP A 144 10.01 -10.18 15.98
C ASP A 144 10.05 -9.54 17.38
N PRO A 145 11.25 -9.26 17.91
CA PRO A 145 11.42 -8.68 19.25
C PRO A 145 11.16 -7.17 19.31
N GLY A 146 10.84 -6.52 18.18
CA GLY A 146 10.63 -5.09 18.07
C GLY A 146 9.25 -4.63 18.54
N ASP A 147 9.12 -3.32 18.77
CA ASP A 147 7.84 -2.69 19.12
C ASP A 147 7.10 -2.25 17.86
N MET A 148 5.86 -2.70 17.72
CA MET A 148 5.07 -2.55 16.50
C MET A 148 4.69 -1.10 16.19
N ASP A 149 4.73 -0.20 17.18
CA ASP A 149 4.62 1.27 16.98
C ASP A 149 5.70 1.84 16.03
N SER A 150 6.78 1.09 15.82
CA SER A 150 7.91 1.51 14.99
C SER A 150 8.13 0.62 13.76
N PHE A 151 7.24 -0.33 13.54
CA PHE A 151 7.37 -1.34 12.49
C PHE A 151 7.16 -0.74 11.09
N ASP A 152 6.15 0.11 10.94
CA ASP A 152 5.77 0.74 9.67
C ASP A 152 6.95 1.52 9.07
N MET A 153 7.61 2.29 9.91
CA MET A 153 8.84 3.00 9.55
C MET A 153 9.96 2.03 9.16
N ALA A 154 10.11 0.91 9.88
CA ALA A 154 11.13 -0.08 9.56
C ALA A 154 10.91 -0.71 8.18
N MET A 155 9.65 -0.88 7.74
CA MET A 155 9.35 -1.44 6.41
C MET A 155 9.82 -0.52 5.29
N ASP A 156 9.57 0.78 5.40
CA ASP A 156 10.08 1.78 4.45
C ASP A 156 11.61 1.87 4.49
N ILE A 157 12.23 1.73 5.68
CA ILE A 157 13.68 1.64 5.80
C ILE A 157 14.24 0.43 5.05
N PHE A 158 13.64 -0.75 5.22
CA PHE A 158 14.09 -1.96 4.55
C PHE A 158 13.90 -1.87 3.05
N LEU A 159 12.75 -1.36 2.60
CA LEU A 159 12.49 -1.16 1.18
C LEU A 159 13.52 -0.22 0.56
N VAL A 160 13.69 0.99 1.11
CA VAL A 160 14.63 1.99 0.57
C VAL A 160 16.09 1.55 0.71
N HIS A 161 16.42 0.72 1.70
CA HIS A 161 17.77 0.17 1.83
C HIS A 161 18.05 -0.92 0.79
N ASP A 162 17.13 -1.88 0.65
CA ASP A 162 17.32 -3.06 -0.20
C ASP A 162 17.03 -2.76 -1.68
N HIS A 163 16.30 -1.68 -1.95
CA HIS A 163 16.06 -1.08 -3.25
C HIS A 163 16.44 0.41 -3.16
N PRO A 164 17.67 0.78 -3.52
CA PRO A 164 18.23 2.08 -3.16
C PRO A 164 17.56 3.27 -3.89
N ARG A 165 16.60 3.02 -4.78
CA ARG A 165 15.68 4.05 -5.27
C ARG A 165 14.43 4.13 -4.41
N TYR A 166 14.08 5.35 -4.03
CA TYR A 166 12.76 5.70 -3.53
C TYR A 166 11.98 6.40 -4.65
N TYR A 167 10.66 6.24 -4.67
CA TYR A 167 9.80 6.98 -5.58
C TYR A 167 9.07 8.08 -4.80
N ILE A 168 9.41 9.32 -5.09
CA ILE A 168 8.69 10.48 -4.59
C ILE A 168 7.85 10.99 -5.77
N PRO A 169 6.53 10.80 -5.76
CA PRO A 169 5.69 11.33 -6.83
C PRO A 169 5.79 12.85 -6.88
N GLU A 170 5.69 13.44 -8.07
CA GLU A 170 5.35 14.86 -8.17
C GLU A 170 3.90 15.03 -7.72
N ILE A 171 3.60 16.00 -6.86
CA ILE A 171 2.24 16.16 -6.32
C ILE A 171 1.25 16.37 -7.47
N ALA A 172 0.35 15.41 -7.64
CA ALA A 172 -0.74 15.43 -8.62
C ALA A 172 -2.02 14.96 -7.93
N VAL A 173 -2.84 15.93 -7.51
CA VAL A 173 -4.12 15.67 -6.83
C VAL A 173 -5.11 16.77 -7.20
N ASP A 174 -6.32 16.36 -7.58
CA ASP A 174 -7.45 17.29 -7.70
C ASP A 174 -8.13 17.45 -6.35
N THR A 175 -7.69 18.45 -5.59
CA THR A 175 -8.18 18.72 -4.23
C THR A 175 -9.65 19.12 -4.20
N GLN A 176 -10.20 19.67 -5.28
CA GLN A 176 -11.63 20.01 -5.37
C GLN A 176 -12.46 18.75 -5.47
N THR A 177 -12.07 17.81 -6.33
CA THR A 177 -12.75 16.52 -6.44
C THR A 177 -12.64 15.72 -5.13
N GLN A 178 -11.46 15.67 -4.49
CA GLN A 178 -11.31 14.98 -3.21
C GLN A 178 -12.19 15.61 -2.12
N SER A 179 -12.20 16.95 -1.99
CA SER A 179 -13.07 17.67 -1.05
C SER A 179 -14.56 17.38 -1.29
N ALA A 180 -14.98 17.29 -2.55
CA ALA A 180 -16.35 16.95 -2.92
C ALA A 180 -16.73 15.52 -2.48
N ILE A 181 -15.83 14.54 -2.59
CA ILE A 181 -16.06 13.17 -2.12
C ILE A 181 -16.25 13.15 -0.60
N PHE A 182 -15.30 13.74 0.14
CA PHE A 182 -15.37 13.91 1.60
C PHE A 182 -16.71 14.52 2.04
N SER A 183 -17.11 15.62 1.40
CA SER A 183 -18.32 16.35 1.77
C SER A 183 -19.61 15.63 1.35
N GLN A 184 -19.68 15.12 0.12
CA GLN A 184 -20.94 14.69 -0.51
C GLN A 184 -21.17 13.17 -0.41
N LYS A 185 -20.11 12.38 -0.30
CA LYS A 185 -20.18 10.90 -0.26
C LYS A 185 -19.97 10.35 1.13
N ILE A 186 -19.14 11.01 1.94
CA ILE A 186 -18.81 10.56 3.31
C ILE A 186 -19.61 11.34 4.36
N GLY A 187 -19.86 12.62 4.12
CA GLY A 187 -20.47 13.50 5.13
C GLY A 187 -19.44 14.01 6.15
N HIS A 188 -18.16 14.05 5.76
CA HIS A 188 -17.04 14.57 6.55
C HIS A 188 -16.35 15.69 5.76
N PRO A 189 -16.82 16.95 5.83
CA PRO A 189 -16.31 18.01 4.97
C PRO A 189 -14.84 18.35 5.24
N VAL A 190 -13.99 18.17 4.23
CA VAL A 190 -12.57 18.57 4.26
C VAL A 190 -12.32 19.62 3.17
N PRO A 191 -11.91 20.85 3.51
CA PRO A 191 -11.61 21.90 2.52
C PRO A 191 -10.44 21.53 1.59
N PRO A 192 -10.46 21.95 0.30
CA PRO A 192 -9.38 21.67 -0.65
C PRO A 192 -7.98 22.11 -0.17
N GLU A 193 -7.88 23.24 0.52
CA GLU A 193 -6.63 23.79 1.06
C GLU A 193 -6.04 22.92 2.18
N ASN A 194 -6.87 22.18 2.93
CA ASN A 194 -6.40 21.25 3.95
C ASN A 194 -5.79 20.01 3.31
N ILE A 195 -6.42 19.52 2.23
CA ILE A 195 -5.89 18.40 1.44
C ILE A 195 -4.56 18.78 0.79
N GLU A 196 -4.46 19.97 0.20
CA GLU A 196 -3.21 20.47 -0.38
C GLU A 196 -2.09 20.60 0.66
N LYS A 197 -2.40 21.18 1.83
CA LYS A 197 -1.45 21.30 2.95
C LYS A 197 -0.97 19.92 3.40
N ALA A 198 -1.87 18.97 3.59
CA ALA A 198 -1.55 17.61 4.03
C ALA A 198 -0.63 16.91 3.02
N MET A 199 -0.99 16.92 1.74
CA MET A 199 -0.16 16.36 0.66
C MET A 199 1.23 17.00 0.61
N SER A 200 1.32 18.34 0.71
CA SER A 200 2.60 19.05 0.69
C SER A 200 3.47 18.76 1.92
N THR A 201 2.86 18.67 3.10
CA THR A 201 3.57 18.37 4.35
C THR A 201 4.10 16.94 4.33
N ALA A 202 3.26 15.96 4.01
CA ALA A 202 3.66 14.56 3.89
C ALA A 202 4.74 14.39 2.81
N TRP A 203 4.60 15.06 1.65
CA TRP A 203 5.57 14.99 0.57
C TRP A 203 6.94 15.53 1.00
N SER A 204 6.95 16.62 1.76
CA SER A 204 8.19 17.18 2.32
C SER A 204 8.83 16.22 3.32
N GLY A 205 8.01 15.59 4.18
CA GLY A 205 8.42 14.58 5.14
C GLY A 205 9.09 13.39 4.45
N ILE A 206 8.38 12.72 3.53
CA ILE A 206 8.88 11.55 2.82
C ILE A 206 10.11 11.90 1.96
N SER A 207 10.17 13.10 1.38
CA SER A 207 11.33 13.54 0.60
C SER A 207 12.62 13.68 1.42
N VAL A 208 12.49 14.09 2.68
CA VAL A 208 13.63 14.14 3.61
C VAL A 208 13.93 12.74 4.11
N VAL A 209 12.90 12.02 4.54
CA VAL A 209 13.02 10.70 5.16
C VAL A 209 13.63 9.72 4.16
N ALA A 210 13.13 9.59 2.94
CA ALA A 210 13.65 8.68 1.91
C ALA A 210 15.14 8.90 1.56
N LYS A 211 15.63 10.15 1.64
CA LYS A 211 17.06 10.46 1.45
C LYS A 211 17.96 9.92 2.57
N PHE A 212 17.40 9.59 3.72
CA PHE A 212 18.15 9.14 4.90
C PHE A 212 17.66 7.80 5.47
N LEU A 213 16.54 7.24 5.00
CA LEU A 213 15.93 6.00 5.53
C LEU A 213 16.90 4.82 5.52
N TYR A 214 17.79 4.74 4.53
CA TYR A 214 18.81 3.68 4.48
C TYR A 214 19.76 3.69 5.69
N LEU A 215 19.89 4.82 6.41
CA LEU A 215 20.69 4.92 7.62
C LEU A 215 19.96 4.22 8.78
N GLY A 216 20.48 3.05 9.16
CA GLY A 216 19.98 2.29 10.30
C GLY A 216 19.23 1.01 9.93
N ALA A 217 19.14 0.64 8.65
CA ALA A 217 18.51 -0.61 8.23
C ALA A 217 19.07 -1.85 8.95
N ASP A 218 20.36 -1.87 9.27
CA ASP A 218 20.95 -2.94 10.09
C ASP A 218 20.46 -2.93 11.54
N GLU A 219 20.30 -1.75 12.15
CA GLU A 219 19.79 -1.61 13.51
C GLU A 219 18.31 -2.02 13.59
N TRP A 220 17.52 -1.62 12.60
CA TRP A 220 16.13 -2.07 12.46
C TRP A 220 16.04 -3.56 12.11
N GLY A 221 16.96 -4.09 11.33
CA GLY A 221 17.03 -5.52 10.99
C GLY A 221 17.34 -6.41 12.20
N VAL A 222 17.94 -5.86 13.27
CA VAL A 222 18.07 -6.55 14.56
C VAL A 222 16.75 -6.58 15.32
N LYS A 223 15.91 -5.53 15.18
CA LYS A 223 14.59 -5.46 15.83
C LYS A 223 13.53 -6.28 15.10
N PHE A 224 13.59 -6.32 13.77
CA PHE A 224 12.60 -7.00 12.92
C PHE A 224 13.27 -7.96 11.91
N PRO A 225 14.06 -8.93 12.39
CA PRO A 225 14.81 -9.85 11.52
C PRO A 225 13.90 -10.72 10.64
N TRP A 226 12.76 -11.19 11.17
CA TRP A 226 11.83 -12.00 10.40
C TRP A 226 11.13 -11.17 9.35
N ALA A 227 10.57 -10.01 9.72
CA ALA A 227 9.88 -9.16 8.77
C ALA A 227 10.81 -8.66 7.65
N ARG A 228 12.03 -8.23 7.96
CA ARG A 228 13.00 -7.81 6.92
C ARG A 228 13.23 -8.90 5.88
N LYS A 229 13.35 -10.16 6.31
CA LYS A 229 13.52 -11.31 5.40
C LYS A 229 12.24 -11.61 4.61
N SER A 230 11.09 -11.39 5.22
CA SER A 230 9.80 -11.87 4.71
C SER A 230 9.09 -10.84 3.80
N LEU A 231 9.35 -9.55 4.00
CA LEU A 231 8.69 -8.42 3.34
C LEU A 231 8.65 -8.55 1.82
N ARG A 232 9.78 -8.95 1.23
CA ARG A 232 9.94 -9.09 -0.22
C ARG A 232 10.04 -10.53 -0.69
N ASP A 233 9.95 -11.50 0.22
CA ASP A 233 9.96 -12.91 -0.18
C ASP A 233 8.61 -13.23 -0.84
N PRO A 234 8.58 -13.62 -2.13
CA PRO A 234 7.35 -13.88 -2.86
C PRO A 234 6.56 -15.09 -2.32
N ARG A 235 7.11 -15.84 -1.36
CA ARG A 235 6.43 -16.97 -0.70
C ARG A 235 5.73 -16.55 0.60
N THR A 236 5.97 -15.33 1.09
CA THR A 236 5.38 -14.85 2.35
C THR A 236 3.98 -14.31 2.12
N PRO A 237 2.94 -14.87 2.77
CA PRO A 237 1.60 -14.28 2.74
C PRO A 237 1.60 -12.90 3.42
N GLY A 238 0.93 -11.92 2.80
CA GLY A 238 0.94 -10.52 3.26
C GLY A 238 2.20 -9.72 2.93
N GLY A 239 3.26 -10.36 2.40
CA GLY A 239 4.44 -9.65 1.89
C GLY A 239 4.11 -8.82 0.64
N TYR A 240 5.02 -7.93 0.21
CA TYR A 240 4.78 -7.03 -0.91
C TYR A 240 4.39 -7.74 -2.21
N PRO A 241 5.00 -8.88 -2.60
CA PRO A 241 4.55 -9.60 -3.79
C PRO A 241 3.12 -10.14 -3.66
N PHE A 242 2.72 -10.60 -2.48
CA PHE A 242 1.36 -11.06 -2.21
C PHE A 242 0.37 -9.89 -2.29
N GLY A 243 0.68 -8.78 -1.62
CA GLY A 243 -0.15 -7.57 -1.64
C GLY A 243 -0.34 -7.03 -3.06
N ALA A 244 0.75 -6.91 -3.83
CA ALA A 244 0.70 -6.47 -5.23
C ALA A 244 -0.18 -7.38 -6.11
N ARG A 245 -0.13 -8.70 -5.90
CA ARG A 245 -1.00 -9.66 -6.62
C ARG A 245 -2.48 -9.45 -6.31
N VAL A 246 -2.83 -9.25 -5.04
CA VAL A 246 -4.21 -8.95 -4.63
C VAL A 246 -4.68 -7.60 -5.22
N THR A 247 -3.81 -6.59 -5.15
CA THR A 247 -4.05 -5.25 -5.72
C THR A 247 -4.30 -5.30 -7.23
N ALA A 248 -3.59 -6.14 -8.00
CA ALA A 248 -3.85 -6.30 -9.43
C ALA A 248 -5.27 -6.84 -9.70
N GLY A 249 -5.77 -7.75 -8.84
CA GLY A 249 -7.16 -8.17 -8.84
C GLY A 249 -8.12 -7.02 -8.50
N TYR A 250 -7.71 -6.11 -7.61
CA TYR A 250 -8.49 -4.94 -7.26
C TYR A 250 -8.64 -3.96 -8.44
N TYR A 251 -7.58 -3.72 -9.22
CA TYR A 251 -7.65 -2.86 -10.41
C TYR A 251 -8.67 -3.36 -11.43
N ARG A 252 -8.72 -4.68 -11.66
CA ARG A 252 -9.75 -5.30 -12.49
C ARG A 252 -11.15 -5.01 -11.95
N GLU A 253 -11.35 -5.11 -10.64
CA GLU A 253 -12.67 -4.93 -10.03
C GLU A 253 -13.12 -3.46 -10.03
N ILE A 254 -12.21 -2.50 -9.83
CA ILE A 254 -12.49 -1.07 -10.01
C ILE A 254 -12.88 -0.79 -11.46
N LEU A 255 -12.13 -1.33 -12.42
CA LEU A 255 -12.45 -1.17 -13.84
C LEU A 255 -13.81 -1.74 -14.20
N ARG A 256 -14.16 -2.94 -13.69
CA ARG A 256 -15.51 -3.53 -13.84
C ARG A 256 -16.59 -2.58 -13.34
N ARG A 257 -16.40 -1.98 -12.16
CA ARG A 257 -17.37 -1.05 -11.56
C ARG A 257 -17.48 0.24 -12.36
N LEU A 258 -16.37 0.77 -12.87
CA LEU A 258 -16.34 1.95 -13.75
C LEU A 258 -17.06 1.69 -15.08
N ASP A 259 -16.89 0.49 -15.66
CA ASP A 259 -17.61 0.03 -16.85
C ASP A 259 -19.12 -0.18 -16.60
N GLY A 260 -19.57 -0.06 -15.35
CA GLY A 260 -20.98 -0.23 -14.96
C GLY A 260 -21.47 -1.67 -15.05
N ASN A 261 -20.57 -2.65 -15.15
CA ASN A 261 -20.92 -4.07 -15.12
C ASN A 261 -21.38 -4.44 -13.70
N PRO A 262 -22.60 -4.96 -13.49
CA PRO A 262 -23.11 -5.23 -12.15
C PRO A 262 -22.62 -6.56 -11.55
N SER A 263 -21.96 -7.45 -12.28
CA SER A 263 -21.58 -8.78 -11.75
C SER A 263 -20.64 -8.68 -10.53
N ALA A 264 -20.83 -9.56 -9.54
CA ALA A 264 -19.91 -9.74 -8.40
C ALA A 264 -19.19 -11.11 -8.45
N ASP A 265 -19.18 -11.78 -9.60
CA ASP A 265 -18.59 -13.14 -9.74
C ASP A 265 -17.06 -13.15 -9.54
N THR A 266 -16.41 -12.00 -9.73
CA THR A 266 -14.97 -11.83 -9.56
C THR A 266 -14.59 -10.93 -8.37
N VAL A 267 -15.54 -10.72 -7.44
CA VAL A 267 -15.38 -9.79 -6.31
C VAL A 267 -14.29 -10.24 -5.35
N VAL A 268 -14.04 -11.55 -5.21
CA VAL A 268 -12.88 -12.06 -4.46
C VAL A 268 -11.64 -11.88 -5.32
N ILE A 269 -10.80 -10.93 -4.94
CA ILE A 269 -9.59 -10.53 -5.66
C ILE A 269 -8.34 -11.25 -5.17
N GLY A 270 -8.44 -11.91 -4.02
CA GLY A 270 -7.39 -12.74 -3.45
C GLY A 270 -7.92 -13.66 -2.35
N ALA A 271 -7.23 -14.78 -2.15
CA ALA A 271 -7.47 -15.69 -1.04
C ALA A 271 -6.14 -16.16 -0.45
N TYR A 272 -6.15 -16.43 0.84
CA TYR A 272 -5.09 -17.14 1.54
C TYR A 272 -5.73 -18.22 2.41
N PRO A 273 -5.20 -19.44 2.47
CA PRO A 273 -4.19 -19.99 1.58
C PRO A 273 -4.69 -20.20 0.15
N ASP A 274 -3.77 -20.31 -0.81
CA ASP A 274 -4.00 -20.76 -2.18
C ASP A 274 -2.82 -21.62 -2.69
N ASP A 275 -2.83 -22.00 -3.97
CA ASP A 275 -1.77 -22.82 -4.57
C ASP A 275 -0.38 -22.15 -4.57
N ALA A 276 -0.33 -20.82 -4.69
CA ALA A 276 0.91 -20.06 -4.67
C ALA A 276 1.37 -19.71 -3.25
N TYR A 277 0.42 -19.58 -2.32
CA TYR A 277 0.62 -19.28 -0.90
C TYR A 277 -0.06 -20.34 -0.05
N PRO A 278 0.55 -21.53 0.10
CA PRO A 278 0.01 -22.57 0.96
C PRO A 278 -0.04 -22.09 2.41
N LEU A 279 -0.88 -22.75 3.21
CA LEU A 279 -1.03 -22.43 4.62
C LEU A 279 0.33 -22.57 5.33
N ALA A 280 0.75 -21.56 6.09
CA ALA A 280 2.10 -21.49 6.65
C ALA A 280 2.25 -22.30 7.95
N THR A 281 1.14 -22.54 8.64
CA THR A 281 1.11 -23.26 9.92
C THR A 281 -0.21 -24.00 10.09
N LEU A 282 -0.20 -25.09 10.85
CA LEU A 282 -1.43 -25.78 11.22
C LEU A 282 -2.09 -25.21 12.48
N ASP A 283 -1.41 -24.29 13.17
CA ASP A 283 -1.93 -23.57 14.33
C ASP A 283 -2.99 -22.54 13.91
N ASN A 284 -4.24 -22.84 14.23
CA ASN A 284 -5.39 -22.00 13.91
C ASN A 284 -5.46 -20.68 14.71
N THR A 285 -4.60 -20.48 15.72
CA THR A 285 -4.55 -19.24 16.51
C THR A 285 -3.68 -18.16 15.86
N ARG A 286 -2.79 -18.54 14.93
CA ARG A 286 -1.90 -17.62 14.22
C ARG A 286 -2.58 -16.93 13.03
N PRO A 287 -2.17 -15.71 12.66
CA PRO A 287 -2.69 -15.01 11.49
C PRO A 287 -2.54 -15.82 10.20
N ASP A 288 -1.35 -16.41 10.00
CA ASP A 288 -0.98 -17.25 8.86
C ASP A 288 -1.45 -18.72 8.99
N GLY A 289 -2.31 -18.99 9.98
CA GLY A 289 -3.05 -20.24 10.16
C GLY A 289 -4.55 -20.10 9.89
N LYS A 290 -5.01 -18.94 9.40
CA LYS A 290 -6.40 -18.64 9.09
C LYS A 290 -6.63 -18.62 7.58
N ILE A 291 -7.89 -18.76 7.17
CA ILE A 291 -8.28 -18.45 5.79
C ILE A 291 -8.64 -16.96 5.74
N VAL A 292 -8.15 -16.25 4.74
CA VAL A 292 -8.41 -14.82 4.52
C VAL A 292 -8.90 -14.63 3.09
N LEU A 293 -10.03 -13.95 2.93
CA LEU A 293 -10.62 -13.62 1.63
C LEU A 293 -10.58 -12.10 1.46
N PHE A 294 -10.01 -11.64 0.35
CA PHE A 294 -9.87 -10.23 0.00
C PHE A 294 -10.86 -9.86 -1.09
N PHE A 295 -11.59 -8.77 -0.91
CA PHE A 295 -12.67 -8.33 -1.80
C PHE A 295 -12.29 -7.04 -2.51
N GLY A 296 -12.62 -6.94 -3.81
CA GLY A 296 -12.42 -5.73 -4.62
C GLY A 296 -13.58 -4.74 -4.57
N GLU A 297 -14.47 -4.91 -3.59
CA GLU A 297 -15.51 -3.98 -3.20
C GLU A 297 -15.81 -4.27 -1.73
N GLY A 298 -16.12 -3.24 -0.93
CA GLY A 298 -16.61 -3.48 0.42
C GLY A 298 -17.86 -4.35 0.42
N MET A 299 -18.04 -5.13 1.49
CA MET A 299 -19.14 -6.07 1.64
C MET A 299 -20.21 -5.51 2.60
N ASP A 300 -21.47 -5.82 2.34
CA ASP A 300 -22.59 -5.48 3.21
C ASP A 300 -22.48 -6.29 4.52
N ARG A 301 -22.19 -5.58 5.60
CA ARG A 301 -22.01 -6.16 6.93
C ARG A 301 -23.19 -7.01 7.39
N ALA A 302 -24.41 -6.70 6.97
CA ALA A 302 -25.61 -7.44 7.34
C ALA A 302 -25.67 -8.84 6.71
N THR A 303 -24.84 -9.11 5.69
CA THR A 303 -24.75 -10.42 5.03
C THR A 303 -23.59 -11.28 5.51
N ILE A 304 -22.82 -10.79 6.49
CA ILE A 304 -21.64 -11.47 7.03
C ILE A 304 -21.99 -12.11 8.38
N ASP A 305 -22.08 -13.43 8.38
CA ASP A 305 -22.21 -14.28 9.56
C ASP A 305 -21.36 -15.56 9.40
N ASP A 306 -21.39 -16.44 10.41
CA ASP A 306 -20.63 -17.70 10.37
C ASP A 306 -21.10 -18.67 9.26
N ALA A 307 -22.30 -18.46 8.68
CA ALA A 307 -22.83 -19.31 7.62
C ALA A 307 -22.44 -18.82 6.23
N VAL A 308 -21.86 -17.62 6.09
CA VAL A 308 -21.45 -17.06 4.78
C VAL A 308 -20.25 -17.82 4.18
N VAL A 309 -19.44 -18.48 5.01
CA VAL A 309 -18.37 -19.38 4.55
C VAL A 309 -18.50 -20.75 5.23
N THR A 310 -18.55 -21.81 4.43
CA THR A 310 -18.44 -23.18 4.92
C THR A 310 -17.08 -23.78 4.55
N VAL A 311 -16.40 -24.42 5.50
CA VAL A 311 -15.18 -25.19 5.23
C VAL A 311 -15.48 -26.68 5.34
N ARG A 312 -15.06 -27.47 4.35
CA ARG A 312 -15.18 -28.94 4.35
C ARG A 312 -13.82 -29.61 4.22
N ASP A 313 -13.66 -30.76 4.85
CA ASP A 313 -12.48 -31.60 4.68
C ASP A 313 -12.61 -32.56 3.48
N ALA A 314 -11.59 -33.40 3.27
CA ALA A 314 -11.53 -34.34 2.15
C ALA A 314 -12.65 -35.40 2.15
N ALA A 315 -13.28 -35.67 3.31
CA ALA A 315 -14.43 -36.57 3.41
C ALA A 315 -15.76 -35.84 3.14
N GLY A 316 -15.74 -34.53 2.97
CA GLY A 316 -16.92 -33.68 2.82
C GLY A 316 -17.53 -33.24 4.15
N GLU A 317 -16.90 -33.57 5.27
CA GLU A 317 -17.37 -33.20 6.62
C GLU A 317 -17.13 -31.71 6.87
N VAL A 318 -18.07 -31.05 7.53
CA VAL A 318 -17.95 -29.62 7.87
C VAL A 318 -16.93 -29.44 8.99
N VAL A 319 -15.95 -28.56 8.76
CA VAL A 319 -14.99 -28.12 9.77
C VAL A 319 -15.61 -26.95 10.54
N PRO A 320 -15.70 -27.00 11.88
CA PRO A 320 -16.19 -25.88 12.66
C PRO A 320 -15.29 -24.65 12.52
N THR A 321 -15.87 -23.55 12.04
CA THR A 321 -15.19 -22.26 11.84
C THR A 321 -16.01 -21.12 12.39
N THR A 322 -15.38 -19.96 12.58
CA THR A 322 -16.05 -18.66 12.75
C THR A 322 -15.61 -17.71 11.65
N VAL A 323 -16.49 -16.78 11.26
CA VAL A 323 -16.23 -15.76 10.24
C VAL A 323 -16.24 -14.39 10.90
N GLY A 324 -15.15 -13.65 10.73
CA GLY A 324 -15.01 -12.27 11.18
C GLY A 324 -14.59 -11.35 10.05
N VAL A 325 -14.83 -10.06 10.22
CA VAL A 325 -14.26 -9.02 9.36
C VAL A 325 -12.87 -8.63 9.88
N TYR A 326 -11.96 -8.30 8.99
CA TYR A 326 -10.67 -7.73 9.35
C TYR A 326 -10.70 -6.22 9.09
N ARG A 327 -10.88 -5.44 10.17
CA ARG A 327 -11.11 -3.99 10.17
C ARG A 327 -12.33 -3.58 9.31
N GLY A 328 -12.63 -2.28 9.32
CA GLY A 328 -13.69 -1.69 8.49
C GLY A 328 -15.08 -2.24 8.75
N ASP A 329 -15.52 -2.30 10.02
CA ASP A 329 -16.77 -2.96 10.45
C ASP A 329 -17.99 -2.71 9.55
N GLN A 330 -18.17 -1.50 9.01
CA GLN A 330 -19.32 -1.15 8.18
C GLN A 330 -19.13 -1.37 6.68
N TRP A 331 -17.90 -1.53 6.20
CA TRP A 331 -17.56 -1.58 4.78
C TRP A 331 -16.39 -2.54 4.51
N ALA A 332 -16.34 -3.64 5.26
CA ALA A 332 -15.22 -4.58 5.28
C ALA A 332 -14.94 -5.17 3.89
N ASN A 333 -13.68 -5.15 3.48
CA ASN A 333 -13.18 -5.77 2.26
C ASN A 333 -12.28 -6.99 2.55
N VAL A 334 -12.22 -7.45 3.80
CA VAL A 334 -11.50 -8.65 4.20
C VAL A 334 -12.33 -9.49 5.15
N LEU A 335 -12.51 -10.76 4.81
CA LEU A 335 -13.05 -11.77 5.72
C LEU A 335 -11.94 -12.68 6.23
N ARG A 336 -12.01 -12.98 7.52
CA ARG A 336 -11.13 -13.92 8.22
C ARG A 336 -11.95 -15.09 8.73
N VAL A 337 -11.62 -16.28 8.27
CA VAL A 337 -12.26 -17.52 8.69
C VAL A 337 -11.29 -18.29 9.58
N THR A 338 -11.70 -18.48 10.84
CA THR A 338 -10.87 -19.10 11.88
C THR A 338 -11.42 -20.48 12.19
N ALA A 339 -10.61 -21.52 12.02
CA ALA A 339 -10.97 -22.86 12.48
C ALA A 339 -11.05 -22.89 14.02
N GLN A 340 -11.98 -23.65 14.57
CA GLN A 340 -12.11 -23.80 16.03
C GLN A 340 -11.13 -24.83 16.61
N ALA A 341 -10.42 -25.57 15.74
CA ALA A 341 -9.38 -26.52 16.11
C ALA A 341 -8.20 -26.40 15.13
N PRO A 342 -6.99 -26.83 15.53
CA PRO A 342 -5.84 -26.89 14.63
C PRO A 342 -6.14 -27.73 13.39
N TRP A 343 -5.53 -27.33 12.27
CA TRP A 343 -5.73 -28.04 11.01
C TRP A 343 -5.07 -29.42 11.04
N LYS A 344 -5.74 -30.43 10.44
CA LYS A 344 -5.14 -31.76 10.27
C LYS A 344 -4.01 -31.69 9.22
N PRO A 345 -2.90 -32.43 9.40
CA PRO A 345 -1.81 -32.48 8.43
C PRO A 345 -2.19 -33.22 7.14
N SER A 346 -1.54 -32.90 6.02
CA SER A 346 -1.76 -33.56 4.71
C SER A 346 -3.23 -33.68 4.30
N THR A 347 -4.05 -32.70 4.67
CA THR A 347 -5.50 -32.77 4.48
C THR A 347 -5.93 -31.74 3.47
N LYS A 348 -6.69 -32.20 2.46
CA LYS A 348 -7.38 -31.31 1.52
C LYS A 348 -8.61 -30.73 2.18
N TYR A 349 -8.76 -29.42 2.11
CA TYR A 349 -9.94 -28.69 2.53
C TYR A 349 -10.52 -27.92 1.34
N THR A 350 -11.77 -27.51 1.48
CA THR A 350 -12.45 -26.64 0.52
C THR A 350 -13.28 -25.63 1.30
N ALA A 351 -12.90 -24.36 1.19
CA ALA A 351 -13.71 -23.24 1.67
C ALA A 351 -14.68 -22.83 0.57
N VAL A 352 -15.94 -22.62 0.93
CA VAL A 352 -17.00 -22.18 0.02
C VAL A 352 -17.57 -20.89 0.57
N LEU A 353 -17.34 -19.79 -0.15
CA LEU A 353 -18.02 -18.52 0.10
C LEU A 353 -19.37 -18.57 -0.61
N HIS A 354 -20.44 -18.50 0.16
CA HIS A 354 -21.78 -18.62 -0.37
C HIS A 354 -22.21 -17.35 -1.09
N LYS A 355 -22.95 -17.52 -2.18
CA LYS A 355 -23.50 -16.42 -2.98
C LYS A 355 -24.51 -15.54 -2.26
N SER A 356 -24.85 -15.84 -1.01
CA SER A 356 -25.69 -14.99 -0.16
C SER A 356 -24.99 -13.69 0.26
N ILE A 357 -23.66 -13.64 0.19
CA ILE A 357 -22.90 -12.42 0.48
C ILE A 357 -23.26 -11.31 -0.52
N LYS A 358 -23.32 -10.07 -0.04
CA LYS A 358 -23.58 -8.90 -0.87
C LYS A 358 -22.44 -7.90 -0.78
N THR A 359 -22.12 -7.27 -1.90
CA THR A 359 -21.29 -6.07 -1.94
C THR A 359 -22.03 -4.86 -1.36
N LEU A 360 -21.33 -3.75 -1.11
CA LEU A 360 -21.93 -2.48 -0.69
C LEU A 360 -22.90 -1.92 -1.73
N SER A 361 -22.70 -2.21 -3.03
CA SER A 361 -23.67 -1.90 -4.08
C SER A 361 -24.90 -2.83 -4.08
N GLY A 362 -24.98 -3.80 -3.17
CA GLY A 362 -26.10 -4.72 -3.01
C GLY A 362 -26.10 -5.90 -3.98
N THR A 363 -24.97 -6.16 -4.66
CA THR A 363 -24.85 -7.23 -5.64
C THR A 363 -24.26 -8.49 -5.01
N SER A 364 -24.72 -9.65 -5.44
CA SER A 364 -24.19 -10.96 -5.03
C SER A 364 -23.51 -11.68 -6.19
N PRO A 365 -22.54 -12.56 -5.92
CA PRO A 365 -22.09 -13.56 -6.88
C PRO A 365 -23.28 -14.38 -7.41
N THR A 366 -23.19 -14.86 -8.64
CA THR A 366 -24.24 -15.71 -9.26
C THR A 366 -24.19 -17.14 -8.74
N GLU A 367 -23.00 -17.60 -8.35
CA GLU A 367 -22.69 -18.94 -7.84
C GLU A 367 -21.82 -18.87 -6.57
N ASP A 368 -21.76 -19.97 -5.83
CA ASP A 368 -20.86 -20.10 -4.70
C ASP A 368 -19.40 -20.08 -5.19
N LEU A 369 -18.53 -19.36 -4.49
CA LEU A 369 -17.11 -19.27 -4.83
C LEU A 369 -16.32 -20.29 -4.02
N VAL A 370 -15.48 -21.08 -4.69
CA VAL A 370 -14.86 -22.29 -4.13
C VAL A 370 -13.33 -22.15 -4.09
N PHE A 371 -12.74 -22.34 -2.91
CA PHE A 371 -11.31 -22.19 -2.65
C PHE A 371 -10.75 -23.49 -2.04
N PRO A 372 -10.18 -24.39 -2.85
CA PRO A 372 -9.50 -25.57 -2.34
C PRO A 372 -8.12 -25.20 -1.78
N PHE A 373 -7.69 -25.89 -0.73
CA PHE A 373 -6.31 -25.82 -0.25
C PHE A 373 -5.90 -27.13 0.40
N THR A 374 -4.60 -27.39 0.50
CA THR A 374 -4.06 -28.58 1.16
C THR A 374 -3.06 -28.17 2.23
N THR A 375 -3.21 -28.73 3.43
CA THR A 375 -2.29 -28.48 4.53
C THR A 375 -1.02 -29.31 4.41
N CYS A 376 0.09 -28.77 4.91
CA CYS A 376 1.38 -29.44 4.91
C CYS A 376 1.45 -30.61 5.92
N THR A 377 2.59 -31.28 5.96
CA THR A 377 2.97 -32.21 7.04
C THR A 377 4.07 -31.58 7.88
N PRO A 378 3.74 -30.93 9.02
CA PRO A 378 4.75 -30.38 9.91
C PRO A 378 5.48 -31.49 10.67
N GLU A 379 6.67 -31.18 11.20
CA GLU A 379 7.45 -32.10 12.04
C GLU A 379 6.78 -32.38 13.39
N ALA A 380 5.90 -31.49 13.85
CA ALA A 380 5.13 -31.62 15.08
C ALA A 380 3.64 -31.26 14.85
N PRO A 381 2.67 -31.86 15.58
CA PRO A 381 1.25 -31.51 15.48
C PRO A 381 1.00 -30.02 15.75
N GLY A 382 0.20 -29.36 14.91
CA GLY A 382 -0.02 -27.91 14.99
C GLY A 382 1.19 -27.06 14.60
N GLY A 383 2.28 -27.69 14.14
CA GLY A 383 3.54 -27.01 13.84
C GLY A 383 3.54 -26.26 12.51
N ASP A 384 4.67 -25.60 12.28
CA ASP A 384 4.93 -24.85 11.06
C ASP A 384 5.18 -25.75 9.88
N CYS A 385 4.66 -25.32 8.74
CA CYS A 385 5.01 -25.93 7.48
C CYS A 385 6.48 -25.67 7.18
N ALA A 386 7.14 -26.67 6.61
CA ALA A 386 8.53 -26.55 6.23
C ALA A 386 8.69 -25.38 5.25
N VAL A 387 9.64 -24.48 5.55
CA VAL A 387 10.00 -23.40 4.64
C VAL A 387 10.58 -24.04 3.37
N PRO A 388 10.11 -23.68 2.17
CA PRO A 388 10.67 -24.20 0.92
C PRO A 388 12.19 -23.97 0.88
N SER A 389 12.96 -25.04 0.68
CA SER A 389 14.43 -24.97 0.60
C SER A 389 14.93 -24.43 -0.74
N ASP A 390 14.07 -24.43 -1.76
CA ASP A 390 14.41 -23.95 -3.09
C ASP A 390 14.59 -22.43 -3.09
N PRO A 391 15.36 -21.88 -4.04
CA PRO A 391 15.45 -20.44 -4.23
C PRO A 391 14.05 -19.82 -4.37
N PRO A 392 13.83 -18.61 -3.84
CA PRO A 392 12.58 -17.91 -4.06
C PRO A 392 12.35 -17.73 -5.57
N PRO A 393 11.09 -17.80 -6.04
CA PRO A 393 10.79 -17.50 -7.44
C PRO A 393 11.25 -16.07 -7.80
N PRO A 394 11.43 -15.78 -9.10
CA PRO A 394 11.69 -14.42 -9.56
C PRO A 394 10.64 -13.43 -9.07
N SER A 395 11.01 -12.16 -8.99
CA SER A 395 10.08 -11.09 -8.63
C SER A 395 8.88 -11.04 -9.57
N ALA A 396 7.72 -10.73 -9.00
CA ALA A 396 6.48 -10.53 -9.76
C ALA A 396 6.46 -9.20 -10.55
N CYS A 397 7.38 -8.27 -10.24
CA CYS A 397 7.52 -6.98 -10.90
C CYS A 397 9.01 -6.68 -11.21
N PRO A 398 9.60 -7.41 -12.17
CA PRO A 398 11.02 -7.31 -12.47
C PRO A 398 11.41 -5.96 -13.08
N GLU A 399 10.51 -5.29 -13.80
CA GLU A 399 10.79 -3.96 -14.36
C GLU A 399 10.86 -2.91 -13.24
N LEU A 400 9.93 -2.98 -12.28
CA LEU A 400 9.93 -2.13 -11.10
C LEU A 400 11.19 -2.34 -10.28
N ASP A 401 11.53 -3.60 -9.99
CA ASP A 401 12.71 -3.94 -9.21
C ASP A 401 13.99 -3.46 -9.89
N ALA A 402 14.09 -3.60 -11.21
CA ALA A 402 15.21 -3.06 -11.99
C ALA A 402 15.27 -1.53 -11.93
N ALA A 403 14.12 -0.86 -12.07
CA ALA A 403 14.03 0.58 -11.93
C ALA A 403 14.44 1.04 -10.53
N TYR A 404 14.16 0.24 -9.49
CA TYR A 404 14.44 0.55 -8.09
C TYR A 404 15.86 0.19 -7.63
N ALA A 405 16.60 -0.59 -8.42
CA ALA A 405 17.97 -1.00 -8.10
C ALA A 405 19.02 0.13 -8.24
N VAL A 406 18.70 1.23 -8.92
CA VAL A 406 19.64 2.33 -9.21
C VAL A 406 19.22 3.59 -8.46
N ARG A 407 20.13 4.16 -7.67
CA ARG A 407 19.88 5.45 -6.99
C ARG A 407 19.70 6.56 -8.02
N PRO A 408 18.82 7.56 -7.78
CA PRO A 408 18.69 8.71 -8.67
C PRO A 408 20.03 9.42 -8.95
N GLU A 409 20.90 9.55 -7.93
CA GLU A 409 22.23 10.15 -8.08
C GLU A 409 23.24 9.32 -8.91
N ASP A 410 22.96 8.03 -9.10
CA ASP A 410 23.82 7.08 -9.81
C ASP A 410 23.31 6.80 -11.23
N GLN A 411 22.19 7.40 -11.65
CA GLN A 411 21.72 7.27 -13.03
C GLN A 411 22.67 8.03 -13.97
N PRO A 412 23.12 7.41 -15.08
CA PRO A 412 23.80 8.16 -16.11
C PRO A 412 22.88 9.29 -16.58
N PRO A 413 23.42 10.48 -16.89
CA PRO A 413 22.60 11.57 -17.42
C PRO A 413 21.79 11.02 -18.60
N GLU A 414 20.48 11.28 -18.60
CA GLU A 414 19.64 10.99 -19.77
C GLU A 414 20.36 11.56 -20.99
N GLU A 415 20.61 10.72 -22.00
CA GLU A 415 21.11 11.22 -23.28
C GLU A 415 20.09 12.25 -23.74
N GLU A 416 20.49 13.52 -23.79
CA GLU A 416 19.64 14.59 -24.29
C GLU A 416 19.06 14.14 -25.63
N GLU A 417 17.73 13.96 -25.69
CA GLU A 417 17.08 13.71 -26.96
C GLU A 417 17.53 14.82 -27.92
N PRO A 418 17.99 14.47 -29.14
CA PRO A 418 18.45 15.46 -30.09
C PRO A 418 17.36 16.50 -30.25
N PRO A 419 17.69 17.80 -30.20
CA PRO A 419 16.70 18.86 -30.21
C PRO A 419 15.74 18.63 -31.37
N PRO A 420 14.42 18.80 -31.16
CA PRO A 420 13.46 18.63 -32.22
C PRO A 420 13.90 19.50 -33.42
N PRO A 421 13.76 19.00 -34.66
CA PRO A 421 14.21 19.72 -35.83
C PRO A 421 13.64 21.13 -35.80
N SER A 422 14.53 22.12 -35.93
CA SER A 422 14.21 23.54 -35.94
C SER A 422 13.00 23.82 -36.84
N VAL A 423 11.84 24.01 -36.21
CA VAL A 423 10.66 24.51 -36.90
C VAL A 423 10.89 26.00 -37.08
N LEU A 424 10.95 26.43 -38.35
CA LEU A 424 11.07 27.83 -38.72
C LEU A 424 10.01 28.66 -37.96
N PRO A 425 10.37 29.83 -37.42
CA PRO A 425 9.47 30.61 -36.59
C PRO A 425 8.23 31.03 -37.37
N ALA A 426 7.06 30.61 -36.88
CA ALA A 426 5.80 31.22 -37.23
C ALA A 426 5.77 32.64 -36.66
N VAL A 427 5.27 33.57 -37.48
CA VAL A 427 5.16 35.00 -37.19
C VAL A 427 4.32 35.22 -35.91
N GLU A 428 4.93 35.83 -34.90
CA GLU A 428 4.25 36.24 -33.66
C GLU A 428 3.33 37.45 -33.91
N GLU A 429 2.04 37.31 -33.56
CA GLU A 429 1.20 38.44 -33.19
C GLU A 429 1.18 38.59 -31.67
N ALA A 430 1.45 39.82 -31.21
CA ALA A 430 1.59 40.19 -29.81
C ALA A 430 0.24 40.41 -29.12
N SER A 431 0.07 39.84 -27.91
CA SER A 431 -0.99 40.24 -26.97
C SER A 431 -0.60 39.99 -25.50
N GLY A 432 -0.19 41.09 -24.85
CA GLY A 432 -0.33 41.50 -23.43
C GLY A 432 -0.64 40.50 -22.30
N CYS A 433 0.28 40.48 -21.33
CA CYS A 433 0.24 39.96 -19.94
C CYS A 433 -0.98 40.48 -19.11
N THR A 434 -1.40 39.91 -17.98
CA THR A 434 -0.65 39.50 -16.77
C THR A 434 -1.45 38.52 -15.88
N ALA A 435 -0.77 37.52 -15.31
CA ALA A 435 -1.27 36.73 -14.17
C ALA A 435 -0.27 36.79 -13.00
N SER A 436 -0.79 36.93 -11.78
CA SER A 436 -0.07 37.11 -10.52
C SER A 436 0.51 35.81 -9.97
N SER A 437 1.77 35.84 -9.52
CA SER A 437 2.40 34.77 -8.75
C SER A 437 2.07 34.90 -7.25
N GLY A 438 1.25 33.98 -6.74
CA GLY A 438 1.09 33.75 -5.30
C GLY A 438 2.15 32.79 -4.80
N HIS A 439 3.25 33.29 -4.24
CA HIS A 439 4.19 32.48 -3.47
C HIS A 439 3.69 32.32 -2.04
N GLY A 440 3.22 31.11 -1.71
CA GLY A 440 2.94 30.69 -0.35
C GLY A 440 4.21 30.66 0.49
N LYS A 441 4.18 31.33 1.63
CA LYS A 441 5.28 31.37 2.60
C LYS A 441 5.35 30.03 3.34
N THR A 442 6.17 29.10 2.85
CA THR A 442 6.72 28.04 3.71
C THR A 442 7.50 28.71 4.85
N SER A 443 7.25 28.31 6.09
CA SER A 443 7.87 28.96 7.26
C SER A 443 9.41 28.87 7.14
N ALA A 444 10.07 30.03 7.09
CA ALA A 444 11.52 30.14 6.93
C ALA A 444 12.32 29.41 8.02
N TRP A 445 11.67 29.09 9.15
CA TRP A 445 12.26 28.40 10.29
C TRP A 445 12.52 26.91 10.04
N SER A 446 11.64 26.22 9.31
CA SER A 446 11.83 24.80 8.96
C SER A 446 12.98 24.60 7.97
N LEU A 447 13.11 25.51 7.00
CA LEU A 447 14.21 25.51 6.03
C LEU A 447 15.56 25.88 6.68
N LEU A 448 15.58 26.80 7.65
CA LEU A 448 16.79 27.14 8.41
C LEU A 448 17.27 26.00 9.31
N ALA A 449 16.36 25.25 9.93
CA ALA A 449 16.71 24.07 10.73
C ALA A 449 17.30 22.94 9.86
N LEU A 450 16.72 22.69 8.69
CA LEU A 450 17.25 21.73 7.72
C LEU A 450 18.60 22.16 7.14
N ALA A 451 18.75 23.44 6.77
CA ALA A 451 20.01 23.98 6.28
C ALA A 451 21.13 23.89 7.34
N GLY A 452 20.79 24.07 8.62
CA GLY A 452 21.73 23.90 9.74
C GLY A 452 22.20 22.45 9.91
N ALA A 453 21.28 21.48 9.81
CA ALA A 453 21.59 20.05 9.91
C ALA A 453 22.45 19.56 8.72
N CYS A 454 22.11 19.96 7.49
CA CYS A 454 22.88 19.63 6.29
C CYS A 454 24.29 20.28 6.31
N SER A 455 24.41 21.52 6.79
CA SER A 455 25.71 22.20 6.90
C SER A 455 26.64 21.53 7.92
N ALA A 456 26.08 21.01 9.03
CA ALA A 456 26.84 20.25 10.01
C ALA A 456 27.36 18.91 9.46
N LEU A 457 26.56 18.23 8.62
CA LEU A 457 26.95 17.00 7.91
C LEU A 457 28.05 17.25 6.86
N PHE A 458 27.95 18.33 6.08
CA PHE A 458 28.97 18.69 5.08
C PHE A 458 30.30 19.15 5.71
N ALA A 459 30.25 19.94 6.79
CA ALA A 459 31.44 20.34 7.54
C ALA A 459 32.16 19.14 8.19
N TRP A 460 31.42 18.08 8.53
CA TRP A 460 31.97 16.83 9.05
C TRP A 460 32.68 16.00 7.96
N ARG A 461 32.13 15.95 6.74
CA ARG A 461 32.74 15.23 5.60
C ARG A 461 34.08 15.84 5.15
N ARG A 462 34.22 17.17 5.19
CA ARG A 462 35.48 17.88 4.88
C ARG A 462 36.60 17.69 5.92
N ARG A 463 36.30 17.23 7.14
CA ARG A 463 37.30 17.01 8.20
C ARG A 463 37.88 15.59 8.22
N ARG A 464 37.43 14.70 7.34
CA ARG A 464 37.90 13.31 7.24
C ARG A 464 38.46 12.94 5.87
N GLY A 465 38.59 13.91 4.96
CA GLY A 465 39.41 13.79 3.76
C GLY A 465 40.83 14.23 4.03
#